data_AF-W1NMK6-F1
#
_entry.id   AF-W1NMK6-F1
#
_cell.length_a   1.000
_cell.length_b   1.000
_cell.length_c   1.000
_cell.angle_alpha   90.00
_cell.angle_beta   90.00
_cell.angle_gamma   90.00
#
_symmetry.space_group_name_H-M   'P 1'
#
loop_
_entity.id
_entity.type
_entity.pdbx_description
1 polymer ?
#
loop_
_entity_poly.entity_id
_entity_poly.type
_entity_poly.pdbx_seq_one_letter_code
_entity_poly.pdbx_strand_id
1 'polypeptide(L)' 'MTLQPMNLWADIGTKCFQYDGVLHIKEALRKAEVTGNNDCPMKIKLATPPLHRLTIQTLDNDAEGRKDPSGIQTGFH' A
#
# COMPACT_ATOMS: atom_id res chain seq x y z
N MET A 1 6.21 -22.00 -17.68
CA MET A 1 7.11 -21.02 -17.04
C MET A 1 6.55 -20.75 -15.65
N THR A 2 7.27 -21.12 -14.60
CA THR A 2 6.80 -20.91 -13.22
C THR A 2 7.10 -19.48 -12.81
N LEU A 3 6.07 -18.70 -12.50
CA LEU A 3 6.20 -17.32 -12.06
C LEU A 3 6.96 -17.31 -10.72
N GLN A 4 8.05 -16.55 -10.65
CA GLN A 4 8.80 -16.40 -9.41
C GLN A 4 8.09 -15.33 -8.56
N PRO A 5 7.89 -15.57 -7.25
CA PRO A 5 7.25 -14.59 -6.38
C PRO A 5 8.08 -13.30 -6.32
N MET A 6 7.44 -12.16 -6.57
CA MET A 6 8.09 -10.86 -6.56
C MET A 6 7.67 -10.05 -5.33
N ASN A 7 8.65 -9.34 -4.75
CA ASN A 7 8.44 -8.45 -3.62
C ASN A 7 8.37 -7.02 -4.13
N LEU A 8 7.18 -6.43 -4.08
CA LEU A 8 6.94 -5.03 -4.42
C LEU A 8 6.96 -4.20 -3.14
N TRP A 9 7.58 -3.03 -3.18
CA TRP A 9 7.61 -2.08 -2.06
C TRP A 9 7.32 -0.67 -2.54
N ALA A 10 6.57 0.08 -1.72
CA ALA A 10 6.23 1.46 -1.96
C ALA A 10 6.32 2.25 -0.65
N ASP A 11 6.89 3.45 -0.69
CA ASP A 11 6.94 4.36 0.45
C ASP A 11 5.76 5.35 0.38
N ILE A 12 5.01 5.46 1.48
CA ILE A 12 3.81 6.28 1.63
C ILE A 12 4.12 7.40 2.61
N GLY A 13 4.12 8.64 2.12
CA GLY A 13 4.23 9.84 2.95
C GLY A 13 2.85 10.41 3.28
N THR A 14 2.44 10.33 4.54
CA THR A 14 1.18 10.92 5.02
C THR A 14 1.45 12.21 5.79
N LYS A 15 0.63 13.24 5.52
CA LYS A 15 0.66 14.51 6.26
C LYS A 15 -0.75 14.82 6.74
N CYS A 16 -0.92 14.95 8.05
CA CYS A 16 -2.16 15.41 8.67
C CYS A 16 -1.85 16.62 9.54
N PHE A 17 -2.61 17.71 9.35
CA PHE A 17 -2.43 18.99 10.05
C PHE A 17 -3.42 19.18 11.21
N GLN A 18 -4.29 18.20 11.44
CA GLN A 18 -5.22 18.20 12.56
C GLN A 18 -4.54 17.68 13.82
N TYR A 19 -4.97 18.15 14.99
CA TYR A 19 -4.45 17.72 16.30
C TYR A 19 -4.52 16.19 16.46
N ASP A 20 -5.61 15.59 15.99
CA ASP A 20 -5.84 14.15 16.03
C ASP A 20 -5.26 13.39 14.81
N GLY A 21 -4.42 14.05 14.00
CA GLY A 21 -3.96 13.53 12.71
C GLY A 21 -3.23 12.19 12.80
N VAL A 22 -2.53 11.93 13.90
CA VAL A 22 -1.80 10.67 14.12
C VAL A 22 -2.77 9.47 14.23
N LEU A 23 -3.92 9.65 14.87
CA LEU A 23 -4.93 8.58 15.01
C LEU A 23 -5.58 8.29 13.65
N HIS A 24 -5.93 9.34 12.91
CA HIS A 24 -6.46 9.23 11.55
C HIS A 24 -5.51 8.49 10.59
N ILE A 25 -4.21 8.80 10.66
CA ILE A 25 -3.19 8.10 9.87
C ILE A 25 -3.13 6.63 10.25
N LYS A 26 -3.12 6.30 11.56
CA LYS A 26 -3.09 4.91 12.02
C LYS A 26 -4.31 4.12 11.57
N GLU A 27 -5.50 4.71 11.65
CA GLU A 27 -6.73 4.06 11.18
C GLU A 27 -6.74 3.83 9.67
N ALA A 28 -6.27 4.81 8.90
CA ALA A 28 -6.14 4.68 7.44
C ALA A 28 -5.16 3.55 7.05
N LEU A 29 -4.00 3.47 7.71
CA LEU A 29 -3.03 2.40 7.46
C LEU A 29 -3.59 1.03 7.84
N ARG A 30 -4.28 0.92 8.98
CA ARG A 30 -4.93 -0.34 9.40
C ARG A 30 -5.99 -0.79 8.40
N LYS A 31 -6.80 0.14 7.88
CA LYS A 31 -7.82 -0.17 6.86
C LYS A 31 -7.18 -0.62 5.54
N ALA A 32 -6.03 -0.05 5.18
CA ALA A 32 -5.25 -0.48 4.02
C ALA A 32 -4.72 -1.90 4.19
N GLU A 33 -4.24 -2.28 5.38
CA GLU A 33 -3.80 -3.67 5.65
C GLU A 33 -4.94 -4.68 5.52
N VAL A 34 -6.16 -4.33 5.99
CA VAL A 34 -7.36 -5.18 5.86
C VAL A 34 -7.84 -5.29 4.40
N THR A 35 -7.44 -4.37 3.53
CA THR A 35 -7.75 -4.44 2.09
C THR A 35 -6.90 -5.49 1.35
N GLY A 36 -5.81 -5.96 1.97
CA GLY A 36 -5.02 -7.08 1.45
C GLY A 36 -5.82 -8.39 1.45
N ASN A 37 -5.64 -9.20 0.40
CA ASN A 37 -6.30 -10.50 0.27
C ASN A 37 -5.31 -11.65 0.58
N ASN A 38 -5.81 -12.88 0.75
CA ASN A 38 -4.96 -14.06 1.00
C ASN A 38 -3.91 -14.32 -0.10
N ASP A 39 -4.22 -13.93 -1.34
CA ASP A 39 -3.33 -14.11 -2.49
C ASP A 39 -2.20 -13.06 -2.54
N CYS A 40 -2.44 -11.89 -1.93
CA CYS A 40 -1.52 -10.75 -1.94
C CYS A 40 -1.44 -10.16 -0.53
N PRO A 41 -0.65 -10.76 0.39
CA PRO A 41 -0.49 -10.23 1.73
C PRO A 41 0.16 -8.84 1.68
N MET A 42 -0.58 -7.82 2.12
CA MET A 42 -0.07 -6.47 2.33
C MET A 42 0.43 -6.33 3.76
N LYS A 43 1.62 -5.75 3.92
CA LYS A 43 2.17 -5.40 5.24
C LYS A 43 2.66 -3.96 5.21
N ILE A 44 2.21 -3.15 6.16
CA ILE A 44 2.68 -1.77 6.31
C ILE A 44 3.61 -1.70 7.51
N LYS A 45 4.81 -1.15 7.30
CA LYS A 45 5.80 -0.94 8.35
C LYS A 45 6.24 0.51 8.38
N LEU A 46 6.53 1.02 9.57
CA LEU A 46 7.17 2.32 9.69
C LEU A 46 8.64 2.17 9.27
N ALA A 47 9.06 2.87 8.21
CA ALA A 47 10.46 2.88 7.76
C ALA A 47 11.21 4.02 8.46
N THR A 48 10.73 5.25 8.28
CA THR A 48 11.25 6.44 8.95
C THR A 48 10.07 7.36 9.29
N PRO A 49 10.08 8.16 10.36
CA PRO A 49 9.07 9.22 10.52
C PRO A 49 9.28 10.26 9.40
N PRO A 50 8.32 10.63 8.51
CA PRO A 50 6.88 10.28 8.39
C PRO A 50 6.54 9.24 7.28
N LEU A 51 7.51 8.50 6.77
CA LEU A 51 7.40 7.53 5.68
C LEU A 51 7.07 6.11 6.17
N HIS A 52 5.95 5.58 5.66
CA HIS A 52 5.51 4.21 5.89
C HIS A 52 5.82 3.37 4.66
N ARG A 53 6.45 2.20 4.83
CA ARG A 53 6.72 1.26 3.76
C ARG A 53 5.62 0.22 3.66
N LEU A 54 4.93 0.20 2.54
CA LEU A 54 4.02 -0.87 2.15
C LEU A 54 4.84 -1.94 1.41
N THR A 55 4.71 -3.20 1.82
CA THR A 55 5.27 -4.36 1.13
C THR A 55 4.16 -5.28 0.71
N ILE A 56 4.18 -5.71 -0.55
CA ILE A 56 3.22 -6.66 -1.12
C ILE A 56 4.02 -7.78 -1.75
N GLN A 57 3.62 -9.01 -1.45
CA GLN A 57 4.13 -10.20 -2.14
C GLN A 57 3.01 -10.71 -3.03
N THR A 58 3.25 -10.79 -4.34
CA THR A 58 2.31 -11.38 -5.30
C THR A 58 2.99 -12.57 -5.98
N LEU A 59 2.23 -13.65 -6.17
CA LEU A 59 2.64 -14.84 -6.90
C LEU A 59 2.38 -14.71 -8.41
N ASP A 60 1.62 -13.69 -8.83
CA ASP A 60 1.16 -13.54 -10.21
C ASP A 60 1.77 -12.30 -10.90
N ASN A 61 2.26 -12.49 -12.12
CA ASN A 61 2.75 -11.44 -13.02
C ASN A 61 1.58 -10.85 -13.81
N ASP A 62 0.51 -10.44 -13.14
CA ASP A 62 -0.54 -9.64 -13.78
C ASP A 62 -0.04 -8.18 -13.83
N ALA A 63 0.94 -7.95 -14.70
CA ALA A 63 1.36 -6.62 -15.10
C ALA A 63 0.33 -5.93 -16.02
N GLU A 64 -0.88 -6.49 -16.15
CA GLU A 64 -2.02 -5.91 -16.84
C GLU A 64 -3.13 -5.52 -15.85
N GLY A 65 -2.88 -4.44 -15.12
CA GLY A 65 -3.98 -3.61 -14.62
C GLY A 65 -4.90 -4.28 -13.60
N ARG A 66 -4.44 -4.38 -12.34
CA ARG A 66 -5.37 -4.24 -11.22
C ARG A 66 -5.98 -2.84 -11.30
N LYS A 67 -7.13 -2.71 -11.98
CA LYS A 67 -7.99 -1.53 -11.89
C LYS A 67 -8.19 -1.25 -10.41
N ASP A 68 -7.71 -0.08 -10.02
CA ASP A 68 -8.07 0.53 -8.76
C ASP A 68 -9.59 0.41 -8.56
N PRO A 69 -10.08 -0.19 -7.46
CA PRO A 69 -11.48 -0.07 -7.09
C PRO A 69 -11.82 1.34 -6.55
N SER A 70 -10.92 2.30 -6.70
CA SER A 70 -11.07 3.69 -6.28
C SER A 70 -10.40 4.56 -7.33
N GLY A 71 -11.20 5.13 -8.24
CA GLY A 71 -10.83 6.02 -9.35
C GLY A 71 -9.98 7.25 -8.98
N ILE A 72 -8.81 7.04 -8.40
CA ILE A 72 -7.80 8.06 -8.15
C ILE A 72 -6.68 7.81 -9.16
N GLN A 73 -6.94 8.31 -10.36
CA GLN A 73 -5.95 8.50 -11.41
C GLN A 73 -4.89 9.48 -10.88
N THR A 74 -3.84 8.96 -10.25
CA THR A 74 -2.64 9.77 -9.99
C THR A 74 -1.87 9.87 -11.30
N GLY A 75 -2.30 10.81 -12.14
CA GLY A 75 -1.49 11.29 -13.24
C GLY A 75 -0.30 12.04 -12.66
N PHE A 76 0.89 11.47 -12.80
CA PHE A 76 2.12 12.25 -12.78
C PHE A 76 2.32 12.83 -14.18
N HIS A 77 2.28 14.15 -14.29
CA HIS A 77 2.87 14.91 -15.39
C HIS A 77 4.13 15.60 -14.87
#